data_AF-A0A9C9W3B5-F1
#
_entry.id   AF-A0A9C9W3B5-F1
#
_cell.length_a   1.000
_cell.length_b   1.000
_cell.length_c   1.000
_cell.angle_alpha   90.00
_cell.angle_beta   90.00
_cell.angle_gamma   90.00
#
_symmetry.space_group_name_H-M   'P 1'
#
loop_
_entity.id
_entity.type
_entity.pdbx_description
1 polymer ?
#
loop_
_entity_poly.entity_id
_entity_poly.type
_entity_poly.pdbx_seq_one_letter_code
_entity_poly.pdbx_strand_id
1 'polypeptide(L)'
;MPTSEDHPKWDVALASLALDEQRRKTTPLTLEDFGRLASEYRIRLDDIMETMFLLVIHGQWEYLDASGKAQALDRQTLDRLYVKGRLAADDLAAFDGGWRPLR
;
A
#
# COMPACT_ATOMS: atom_id res chain seq x y z
N MET A 1 -8.87 -28.88 16.99
CA MET A 1 -9.00 -27.43 17.23
C MET A 1 -8.19 -26.74 16.13
N PRO A 2 -8.78 -26.05 15.14
CA PRO A 2 -7.97 -25.21 14.27
C PRO A 2 -7.49 -24.02 15.11
N THR A 3 -6.17 -23.87 15.16
CA THR A 3 -5.44 -22.79 15.82
C THR A 3 -5.95 -21.45 15.33
N SER A 4 -6.35 -20.59 16.26
CA SER A 4 -6.62 -19.19 16.01
C SER A 4 -5.41 -18.52 15.34
N GLU A 5 -5.71 -17.61 14.42
CA GLU A 5 -4.92 -16.40 14.14
C GLU A 5 -3.75 -16.51 13.15
N ASP A 6 -3.99 -17.00 11.94
CA ASP A 6 -3.32 -16.42 10.75
C ASP A 6 -4.03 -15.08 10.44
N HIS A 7 -3.89 -14.11 11.35
CA HIS A 7 -4.34 -12.77 11.06
C HIS A 7 -3.33 -12.14 10.10
N PRO A 8 -3.76 -11.68 8.91
CA PRO A 8 -2.87 -11.00 8.00
C PRO A 8 -2.18 -9.85 8.72
N LYS A 9 -0.88 -9.66 8.44
CA LYS A 9 -0.07 -8.63 9.12
C LYS A 9 -0.46 -7.20 8.73
N TRP A 10 -1.41 -7.06 7.80
CA TRP A 10 -1.92 -5.83 7.26
C TRP A 10 -3.41 -5.70 7.57
N ASP A 11 -3.93 -4.48 7.44
CA ASP A 11 -5.34 -4.23 7.67
C ASP A 11 -6.19 -4.76 6.48
N VAL A 12 -7.00 -5.78 6.73
CA VAL A 12 -7.82 -6.44 5.69
C VAL A 12 -8.84 -5.48 5.08
N ALA A 13 -9.35 -4.54 5.88
CA ALA A 13 -10.31 -3.57 5.40
C ALA A 13 -9.65 -2.60 4.41
N LEU A 14 -8.44 -2.12 4.71
CA LEU A 14 -7.68 -1.25 3.81
C LEU A 14 -7.23 -1.97 2.55
N ALA A 15 -6.77 -3.22 2.68
CA ALA A 15 -6.42 -4.06 1.54
C ALA A 15 -7.62 -4.28 0.60
N SER A 16 -8.80 -4.54 1.17
CA SER A 16 -10.04 -4.72 0.40
C SER A 16 -10.48 -3.41 -0.25
N LEU A 17 -10.33 -2.28 0.44
CA LEU A 17 -10.62 -0.95 -0.08
C LEU A 17 -9.74 -0.62 -1.30
N ALA A 18 -8.44 -0.84 -1.19
CA ALA A 18 -7.51 -0.65 -2.30
C ALA A 18 -7.83 -1.58 -3.49
N LEU A 19 -8.18 -2.84 -3.21
CA LEU A 19 -8.57 -3.76 -4.27
C LEU A 19 -9.86 -3.33 -4.98
N ASP A 20 -10.85 -2.82 -4.25
CA ASP A 20 -12.09 -2.31 -4.83
C ASP A 20 -11.84 -1.09 -5.72
N GLU A 21 -11.02 -0.14 -5.25
CA GLU A 21 -10.65 1.04 -6.04
C GLU A 21 -9.88 0.65 -7.31
N GLN A 22 -8.94 -0.31 -7.21
CA GLN A 22 -8.22 -0.82 -8.37
C GLN A 22 -9.16 -1.48 -9.39
N ARG A 23 -10.16 -2.23 -8.93
CA ARG A 23 -11.18 -2.86 -9.79
C ARG A 23 -12.05 -1.83 -10.49
N ARG A 24 -12.36 -0.70 -9.83
CA ARG A 24 -13.13 0.40 -10.42
C ARG A 24 -12.32 1.13 -11.49
N LYS A 25 -11.05 1.42 -11.22
CA LYS A 25 -10.22 2.27 -12.08
C LYS A 25 -9.58 1.52 -13.24
N THR A 26 -9.45 0.19 -13.18
CA THR A 26 -8.79 -0.70 -14.16
C THR A 26 -7.32 -0.33 -14.47
N THR A 27 -6.80 0.72 -13.84
CA THR A 27 -5.42 1.19 -13.90
C THR A 27 -4.72 0.93 -12.57
N PRO A 28 -3.38 0.90 -12.53
CA PRO A 28 -2.66 0.92 -11.26
C PRO A 28 -3.09 2.12 -10.41
N LEU A 29 -3.19 1.91 -9.11
CA LEU A 29 -3.48 2.98 -8.15
C LEU A 29 -2.25 3.84 -7.94
N THR A 30 -2.45 5.14 -7.82
CA THR A 30 -1.38 6.11 -7.56
C THR A 30 -1.47 6.64 -6.12
N LEU A 31 -0.43 7.34 -5.66
CA LEU A 31 -0.48 8.01 -4.35
C LEU A 31 -1.65 9.00 -4.24
N GLU A 32 -2.03 9.65 -5.35
CA GLU A 32 -3.20 10.54 -5.40
C GLU A 32 -4.51 9.79 -5.14
N ASP A 33 -4.62 8.55 -5.63
CA ASP A 33 -5.80 7.70 -5.39
C ASP A 33 -5.90 7.32 -3.90
N PHE A 34 -4.79 6.93 -3.29
CA PHE A 34 -4.76 6.66 -1.85
C PHE A 34 -5.03 7.91 -1.02
N GLY A 35 -4.53 9.08 -1.44
CA GLY A 35 -4.84 10.36 -0.79
C GLY A 35 -6.32 10.73 -0.86
N ARG A 36 -6.96 10.43 -1.99
CA ARG A 36 -8.41 10.58 -2.16
C ARG A 36 -9.17 9.62 -1.25
N LEU A 37 -8.81 8.33 -1.23
CA LEU A 37 -9.42 7.32 -0.35
C LEU A 37 -9.27 7.70 1.13
N ALA A 38 -8.08 8.13 1.54
CA ALA A 38 -7.82 8.63 2.89
C ALA A 38 -8.79 9.76 3.26
N SER A 39 -8.95 10.74 2.37
CA SER A 39 -9.84 11.87 2.60
C SER A 39 -11.32 11.47 2.59
N GLU A 40 -11.74 10.62 1.66
CA GLU A 40 -13.12 10.16 1.47
C GLU A 40 -13.60 9.33 2.68
N TYR A 41 -12.78 8.39 3.12
CA TYR A 41 -13.10 7.47 4.22
C TYR A 41 -12.66 8.00 5.58
N ARG A 42 -12.05 9.20 5.65
CA ARG A 42 -11.44 9.80 6.85
C ARG A 42 -10.39 8.89 7.51
N ILE A 43 -9.63 8.18 6.70
CA ILE A 43 -8.54 7.29 7.11
C ILE A 43 -7.22 8.05 6.91
N ARG A 44 -6.18 7.69 7.65
CA ARG A 44 -4.86 8.29 7.45
C ARG A 44 -4.18 7.67 6.24
N LEU A 45 -3.57 8.52 5.41
CA LEU A 45 -2.77 8.05 4.27
C LEU A 45 -1.58 7.19 4.71
N ASP A 46 -1.05 7.39 5.92
CA ASP A 46 0.03 6.54 6.44
C ASP A 46 -0.43 5.09 6.74
N ASP A 47 -1.63 4.88 7.31
CA ASP A 47 -2.21 3.54 7.56
C ASP A 47 -2.55 2.80 6.23
N ILE A 48 -3.28 3.50 5.36
CA ILE A 48 -3.03 3.59 3.90
C ILE A 48 -1.85 2.80 3.34
N MET A 49 -0.77 3.57 3.20
CA MET A 49 0.47 3.15 2.59
C MET A 49 1.11 1.99 3.34
N GLU A 50 1.12 2.01 4.67
CA GLU A 50 1.66 0.88 5.46
C GLU A 50 1.05 -0.45 5.03
N THR A 51 -0.28 -0.51 4.91
CA THR A 51 -0.99 -1.70 4.41
C THR A 51 -0.54 -2.08 3.01
N MET A 52 -0.42 -1.11 2.10
CA MET A 52 0.04 -1.35 0.73
C MET A 52 1.48 -1.89 0.68
N PHE A 53 2.40 -1.32 1.47
CA PHE A 53 3.76 -1.81 1.59
C PHE A 53 3.79 -3.25 2.10
N LEU A 54 3.02 -3.57 3.14
CA LEU A 54 2.92 -4.92 3.67
C LEU A 54 2.41 -5.91 2.61
N LEU A 55 1.39 -5.52 1.83
CA LEU A 55 0.89 -6.34 0.73
C LEU A 55 1.97 -6.60 -0.32
N VAL A 56 2.81 -5.61 -0.66
CA VAL A 56 3.93 -5.80 -1.59
C VAL A 56 5.01 -6.70 -1.01
N ILE A 57 5.40 -6.48 0.25
CA ILE A 57 6.37 -7.31 0.98
C ILE A 57 5.93 -8.77 1.03
N HIS A 58 4.63 -9.01 1.17
CA HIS A 58 4.01 -10.34 1.21
C HIS A 58 3.64 -10.89 -0.18
N GLY A 59 4.01 -10.21 -1.27
CA GLY A 59 3.79 -10.68 -2.64
C GLY A 59 2.32 -10.73 -3.05
N GLN A 60 1.44 -9.98 -2.38
CA GLN A 60 0.04 -9.81 -2.77
C GLN A 60 -0.11 -8.68 -3.80
N TRP A 61 0.77 -7.68 -3.75
CA TRP A 61 0.78 -6.53 -4.63
C TRP A 61 2.18 -6.26 -5.16
N GLU A 62 2.29 -5.44 -6.19
CA GLU A 62 3.55 -4.91 -6.69
C GLU A 62 3.45 -3.40 -6.85
N TYR A 63 4.56 -2.72 -6.56
CA TYR A 63 4.75 -1.32 -6.87
C TYR A 63 5.57 -1.20 -8.16
N LEU A 64 5.03 -0.46 -9.13
CA LEU A 64 5.69 -0.07 -10.36
C LEU A 64 6.14 1.38 -10.18
N ASP A 65 7.41 1.71 -10.43
CA ASP A 65 7.85 3.11 -10.41
C ASP A 65 7.24 3.93 -11.58
N ALA A 66 7.56 5.23 -11.66
CA ALA A 66 7.11 6.13 -12.72
C ALA A 66 7.51 5.67 -14.15
N SER A 67 8.55 4.85 -14.29
CA SER A 67 8.96 4.22 -15.54
C SER A 67 8.22 2.90 -15.82
N GLY A 68 7.28 2.51 -14.96
CA GLY A 68 6.51 1.28 -15.05
C GLY A 68 7.28 0.02 -14.67
N LYS A 69 8.43 0.17 -14.00
CA LYS A 69 9.26 -0.96 -13.60
C LYS A 69 8.90 -1.41 -12.19
N ALA A 70 8.66 -2.71 -12.01
CA ALA A 70 8.41 -3.30 -10.70
C ALA A 70 9.62 -3.10 -9.79
N GLN A 71 9.40 -2.45 -8.65
CA GLN A 71 10.39 -2.25 -7.60
C GLN A 71 10.08 -3.21 -6.45
N ALA A 72 11.12 -3.89 -5.98
CA ALA A 72 11.01 -4.73 -4.81
C ALA A 72 10.91 -3.84 -3.57
N LEU A 73 9.80 -3.94 -2.84
CA LEU A 73 9.64 -3.32 -1.54
C LEU A 73 9.80 -4.40 -0.49
N ASP A 74 10.81 -4.23 0.35
CA ASP A 74 11.10 -5.11 1.47
C ASP A 74 10.86 -4.37 2.80
N ARG A 75 10.92 -5.13 3.90
CA ARG A 75 10.65 -4.58 5.23
C ARG A 75 11.69 -3.52 5.65
N GLN A 76 12.93 -3.60 5.18
CA GLN A 76 13.95 -2.59 5.45
C GLN A 76 13.62 -1.28 4.70
N THR A 77 13.06 -1.38 3.50
CA THR A 77 12.54 -0.21 2.77
C THR A 77 11.42 0.46 3.55
N LEU A 78 10.44 -0.31 4.05
CA LEU A 78 9.36 0.23 4.89
C LEU A 78 9.89 0.87 6.19
N ASP A 79 10.81 0.20 6.89
CA ASP A 79 11.41 0.70 8.14
C ASP A 79 12.17 2.03 7.94
N ARG A 80 12.87 2.18 6.81
CA ARG A 80 13.55 3.44 6.45
C ARG A 80 12.58 4.59 6.21
N LEU A 81 11.42 4.31 5.63
CA LEU A 81 10.36 5.32 5.42
C LEU A 81 9.65 5.68 6.72
N TYR A 82 9.74 4.81 7.72
CA TYR A 82 9.15 4.97 9.05
C TYR A 82 9.99 5.90 9.96
N VAL A 83 10.29 7.11 9.48
CA VAL A 83 11.07 8.08 10.25
C VAL A 83 10.22 8.64 11.40
N LYS A 84 10.62 8.38 12.65
CA LYS A 84 9.92 8.83 13.88
C LYS A 84 8.51 8.22 14.08
N GLY A 85 8.27 7.02 13.57
CA GLY A 85 7.00 6.32 13.81
C GLY A 85 5.87 6.74 12.87
N ARG A 86 6.17 7.41 11.76
CA ARG A 86 5.20 7.72 10.68
C ARG A 86 5.88 7.68 9.33
N LEU A 87 5.13 7.30 8.29
CA LEU A 87 5.50 7.58 6.91
C LEU A 87 5.34 9.07 6.64
N ALA A 88 6.43 9.76 6.30
CA ALA A 88 6.35 11.15 5.92
C ALA A 88 5.80 11.26 4.48
N ALA A 89 4.91 12.22 4.26
CA ALA A 89 4.36 12.46 2.92
C ALA A 89 5.45 12.81 1.89
N ASP A 90 6.53 13.47 2.33
CA ASP A 90 7.71 13.78 1.50
C ASP A 90 8.43 12.50 1.03
N ASP A 91 8.63 11.53 1.92
CA ASP A 91 9.23 10.25 1.58
C ASP A 91 8.30 9.41 0.68
N LEU A 92 6.98 9.52 0.91
CA LEU A 92 5.97 8.90 0.06
C LEU A 92 5.90 9.52 -1.34
N ALA A 93 6.29 10.79 -1.50
CA ALA A 93 6.30 11.45 -2.79
C ALA A 93 7.30 10.82 -3.78
N ALA A 94 8.29 10.08 -3.29
CA ALA A 94 9.18 9.26 -4.12
C ALA A 94 8.49 8.01 -4.71
N PHE A 95 7.27 7.69 -4.24
CA PHE A 95 6.45 6.57 -4.70
C PHE A 95 5.31 7.04 -5.61
N ASP A 96 5.63 7.87 -6.61
CA ASP A 96 4.69 8.44 -7.59
C ASP A 96 4.24 7.47 -8.68
N GLY A 97 4.71 6.22 -8.62
CA GLY A 97 4.35 5.18 -9.55
C GLY A 97 2.98 4.53 -9.32
N GLY A 98 2.80 3.34 -9.89
CA GLY A 98 1.55 2.59 -9.89
C GLY A 98 1.57 1.36 -9.00
N TRP A 99 0.53 1.17 -8.20
CA TRP A 99 0.31 0.03 -7.33
C TRP A 99 -0.73 -0.90 -7.94
N ARG A 100 -0.42 -2.18 -8.08
CA ARG A 100 -1.37 -3.17 -8.59
C ARG A 100 -1.29 -4.50 -7.83
N PRO A 101 -2.40 -5.25 -7.73
CA PRO A 101 -2.38 -6.59 -7.15
C PRO A 101 -1.58 -7.54 -8.06
N LEU A 102 -0.78 -8.41 -7.44
CA LEU A 102 -0.20 -9.58 -8.10
C LEU A 102 -1.30 -10.64 -8.22
N ARG A 103 -1.41 -11.24 -9.41
CA ARG A 103 -2.52 -12.13 -9.77
C ARG A 103 -2.14 -13.60 -9.61
#